data_AF-A0AAD6Y286-F1
#
_entry.id   AF-A0AAD6Y286-F1
#
_cell.length_a   1.000
_cell.length_b   1.000
_cell.length_c   1.000
_cell.angle_alpha   90.00
_cell.angle_beta   90.00
_cell.angle_gamma   90.00
#
_symmetry.space_group_name_H-M   'P 1'
#
loop_
_entity.id
_entity.type
_entity.pdbx_description
1 polymer ?
#
loop_
_entity_poly.entity_id
_entity_poly.type
_entity_poly.pdbx_seq_one_letter_code
_entity_poly.pdbx_strand_id
1 'polypeptide(L)'
;LELLLWVRTRWASLYKCLDRVLELRMAIDQFVRNADASVEVPELRNKQYIGYKLSYSEWDKIVIIHEALREPANVTQTFSRERTPTVWRIIPTLEFLIKRWETMSTQPRYDEIKEALSAGVESLKKWFHRAETSSDAYFICLVLDPNIKDVYFKSRWSKEQYKKGIKGLEK
;
A
#
# COMPACT_ATOMS: atom_id res chain seq x y z
N LEU A 1 6.52 -9.91 -23.25
CA LEU A 1 6.82 -8.97 -22.15
C LEU A 1 5.81 -7.84 -22.24
N GLU A 2 4.92 -7.69 -21.25
CA GLU A 2 3.99 -6.57 -21.19
C GLU A 2 4.61 -5.46 -20.33
N LEU A 3 4.56 -4.21 -20.80
CA LEU A 3 5.13 -3.07 -20.07
C LEU A 3 4.17 -2.65 -18.94
N LEU A 4 4.57 -2.89 -17.69
CA LEU A 4 3.82 -2.42 -16.53
C LEU A 4 4.16 -0.94 -16.26
N LEU A 5 3.22 -0.05 -16.60
CA LEU A 5 3.40 1.38 -16.34
C LEU A 5 3.31 1.68 -14.84
N TRP A 6 4.30 2.42 -14.35
CA TRP A 6 4.28 2.99 -13.01
C TRP A 6 3.30 4.17 -12.96
N VAL A 7 2.33 4.11 -12.03
CA VAL A 7 1.36 5.16 -11.74
C VAL A 7 1.61 5.67 -10.33
N ARG A 8 2.08 6.92 -10.22
CA ARG A 8 2.48 7.56 -8.96
C ARG A 8 1.42 7.51 -7.86
N THR A 9 0.14 7.54 -8.22
CA THR A 9 -1.00 7.56 -7.28
C THR A 9 -1.50 6.17 -6.89
N ARG A 10 -0.94 5.08 -7.44
CA ARG A 10 -1.41 3.71 -7.21
C ARG A 10 -0.31 2.84 -6.62
N TRP A 11 -0.43 2.52 -5.33
CA TRP A 11 0.54 1.70 -4.60
C TRP A 11 0.77 0.32 -5.24
N ALA A 12 -0.30 -0.31 -5.77
CA ALA A 12 -0.20 -1.58 -6.47
C ALA A 12 0.65 -1.52 -7.75
N SER A 13 0.72 -0.37 -8.42
CA SER A 13 1.55 -0.20 -9.62
C SER A 13 3.04 -0.11 -9.26
N LEU A 14 3.39 0.66 -8.21
CA LEU A 14 4.76 0.70 -7.71
C LEU A 14 5.20 -0.67 -7.18
N TYR A 15 4.34 -1.36 -6.42
CA TYR A 15 4.61 -2.71 -5.93
C TYR A 15 4.97 -3.67 -7.10
N LYS A 16 4.12 -3.73 -8.13
CA LYS A 16 4.36 -4.57 -9.33
C LYS A 16 5.64 -4.19 -10.09
N CYS A 17 5.97 -2.90 -10.13
CA CYS A 17 7.22 -2.42 -10.73
C CYS A 17 8.42 -2.94 -9.94
N LEU A 18 8.42 -2.80 -8.61
CA LEU A 18 9.50 -3.28 -7.75
C LEU A 18 9.63 -4.80 -7.77
N ASP A 19 8.51 -5.53 -7.77
CA ASP A 19 8.46 -6.99 -7.93
C ASP A 19 9.22 -7.41 -9.19
N ARG A 20 8.91 -6.78 -10.33
CA ARG A 20 9.59 -7.04 -11.60
C ARG A 20 11.07 -6.66 -11.58
N VAL A 21 11.41 -5.54 -10.95
CA VAL A 21 12.80 -5.07 -10.80
C VAL A 21 13.62 -6.06 -9.97
N LEU A 22 13.04 -6.62 -8.91
CA LEU A 22 13.68 -7.64 -8.08
C LEU A 22 13.85 -8.97 -8.83
N GLU A 23 12.85 -9.42 -9.58
CA GLU A 23 12.94 -10.60 -10.45
C GLU A 23 14.06 -10.46 -11.50
N LEU A 24 14.21 -9.25 -12.06
CA LEU A 24 15.17 -8.96 -13.12
C LEU A 24 16.52 -8.45 -12.61
N ARG A 25 16.80 -8.52 -11.31
CA ARG A 25 18.02 -7.95 -10.70
C ARG A 25 19.30 -8.28 -11.48
N MET A 26 19.52 -9.56 -11.78
CA MET A 26 20.72 -10.00 -12.52
C MET A 26 20.76 -9.44 -13.94
N ALA A 27 19.62 -9.41 -14.62
CA ALA A 27 19.52 -8.88 -15.97
C ALA A 27 19.74 -7.36 -16.01
N ILE A 28 19.20 -6.63 -15.03
CA ILE A 28 19.40 -5.18 -14.88
C ILE A 28 20.87 -4.89 -14.60
N ASP A 29 21.49 -5.61 -13.65
CA ASP A 29 22.91 -5.43 -13.32
C ASP A 29 23.81 -5.71 -14.53
N GLN A 30 23.50 -6.73 -15.32
CA GLN A 30 24.26 -7.06 -16.53
C GLN A 30 24.02 -6.05 -17.65
N PHE A 31 22.77 -5.62 -17.84
CA PHE A 31 22.42 -4.61 -18.84
C PHE A 31 23.15 -3.31 -18.56
N VAL A 32 23.03 -2.78 -17.35
CA VAL A 32 23.65 -1.52 -16.93
C VAL A 32 25.17 -1.54 -17.06
N ARG A 33 25.82 -2.70 -16.87
CA ARG A 33 27.27 -2.85 -17.03
C ARG A 33 27.74 -2.79 -18.48
N ASN A 34 26.94 -3.27 -19.41
CA ASN A 34 27.36 -3.46 -20.81
C ASN A 34 26.71 -2.47 -21.78
N ALA A 35 25.62 -1.83 -21.39
CA ALA A 35 24.80 -1.00 -22.27
C ALA A 35 25.59 0.15 -22.91
N ASP A 36 26.47 0.82 -22.15
CA ASP A 36 27.28 1.94 -22.67
C ASP A 36 28.34 1.51 -23.71
N ALA A 37 28.71 0.22 -23.75
CA ALA A 37 29.66 -0.32 -24.73
C ALA A 37 28.97 -1.00 -25.92
N SER A 38 27.65 -1.16 -25.87
CA SER A 38 26.88 -1.86 -26.91
C SER A 38 26.47 -0.91 -28.03
N VAL A 39 26.71 -1.30 -29.28
CA VAL A 39 26.23 -0.57 -30.47
C VAL A 39 24.73 -0.71 -30.70
N GLU A 40 24.08 -1.68 -30.04
CA GLU A 40 22.64 -1.95 -30.19
C GLU A 40 21.77 -1.13 -29.22
N VAL A 41 22.38 -0.56 -28.17
CA VAL A 41 21.64 0.18 -27.14
C VAL A 41 21.74 1.69 -27.42
N PRO A 42 20.61 2.41 -27.51
CA PRO A 42 20.63 3.86 -27.72
C PRO A 42 21.31 4.60 -26.57
N GLU A 43 22.13 5.60 -26.90
CA GLU A 43 22.77 6.46 -25.90
C GLU A 43 21.75 7.29 -25.11
N LEU A 44 22.04 7.54 -23.83
CA LEU A 44 21.23 8.41 -23.00
C LEU A 44 21.67 9.87 -23.14
N ARG A 45 20.70 10.79 -23.11
CA ARG A 45 20.99 12.23 -23.14
C ARG A 45 21.72 12.67 -21.87
N ASN A 46 22.99 13.04 -22.00
CA ASN A 46 23.87 13.54 -20.93
C ASN A 46 24.05 12.55 -19.76
N LYS A 47 23.88 11.25 -20.00
CA LYS A 47 23.97 10.22 -18.96
C LYS A 47 24.57 8.94 -19.53
N GLN A 48 24.99 8.06 -18.65
CA GLN A 48 25.46 6.72 -18.99
C GLN A 48 24.61 5.71 -18.21
N TYR A 49 24.35 4.55 -18.82
CA TYR A 49 23.61 3.48 -18.19
C TYR A 49 24.30 3.01 -16.90
N ILE A 50 25.63 2.91 -16.89
CA ILE A 50 26.43 2.52 -15.72
C ILE A 50 26.14 3.38 -14.48
N GLY A 51 25.75 4.64 -14.67
CA GLY A 51 25.35 5.56 -13.60
C GLY A 51 24.06 5.16 -12.87
N TYR A 52 23.28 4.22 -13.43
CA TYR A 52 22.08 3.64 -12.82
C TYR A 52 22.35 2.31 -12.11
N LYS A 53 23.62 1.92 -11.97
CA LYS A 53 23.99 0.70 -11.26
C LYS A 53 23.64 0.85 -9.79
N LEU A 54 22.80 -0.04 -9.30
CA LEU A 54 22.46 -0.10 -7.89
C LEU A 54 23.53 -0.88 -7.13
N SER A 55 23.92 -0.34 -5.98
CA SER A 55 24.72 -1.02 -4.97
C SER A 55 23.92 -2.10 -4.25
N TYR A 56 24.62 -2.97 -3.51
CA TYR A 56 23.96 -4.01 -2.70
C TYR A 56 23.01 -3.41 -1.67
N SER A 57 23.38 -2.32 -1.01
CA SER A 57 22.52 -1.65 -0.02
C SER A 57 21.29 -1.01 -0.65
N GLU A 58 21.39 -0.45 -1.86
CA GLU A 58 20.22 0.08 -2.58
C GLU A 58 19.26 -1.05 -3.00
N TRP A 59 19.78 -2.20 -3.41
CA TRP A 59 18.96 -3.39 -3.65
C TRP A 59 18.24 -3.85 -2.38
N ASP A 60 18.91 -3.86 -1.23
CA ASP A 60 18.30 -4.22 0.05
C ASP A 60 17.20 -3.23 0.45
N LYS A 61 17.41 -1.93 0.21
CA LYS A 61 16.36 -0.90 0.39
C LYS A 61 15.15 -1.16 -0.49
N ILE A 62 15.35 -1.54 -1.76
CA ILE A 62 14.25 -1.88 -2.67
C ILE A 62 13.43 -3.05 -2.11
N VAL A 63 14.08 -4.08 -1.56
CA VAL A 63 13.39 -5.21 -0.90
C VAL A 63 12.54 -4.72 0.27
N ILE A 64 13.09 -3.86 1.13
CA ILE A 64 12.39 -3.30 2.29
C ILE A 64 11.14 -2.50 1.84
N ILE A 65 11.28 -1.66 0.82
CA ILE A 65 10.17 -0.87 0.26
C ILE A 65 9.11 -1.79 -0.37
N HIS A 66 9.53 -2.81 -1.12
CA HIS A 66 8.63 -3.78 -1.74
C HIS A 66 7.78 -4.51 -0.69
N GLU A 67 8.39 -4.94 0.41
CA GLU A 67 7.67 -5.56 1.53
C GLU A 67 6.65 -4.62 2.19
N ALA A 68 7.03 -3.37 2.41
CA ALA A 68 6.14 -2.36 2.99
C ALA A 68 4.90 -2.09 2.11
N LEU A 69 5.05 -2.20 0.79
CA LEU A 69 3.99 -1.97 -0.19
C LEU A 69 3.10 -3.19 -0.45
N ARG A 70 3.49 -4.39 0.01
CA ARG A 70 2.78 -5.65 -0.27
C ARG A 70 1.32 -5.63 0.16
N GLU A 71 1.07 -5.35 1.44
CA GLU A 71 -0.29 -5.32 1.99
C GLU A 71 -1.18 -4.26 1.32
N PRO A 72 -0.74 -2.99 1.18
CA PRO A 72 -1.53 -2.00 0.46
C PRO A 72 -1.81 -2.37 -1.01
N ALA A 73 -0.87 -3.02 -1.70
CA ALA A 73 -1.07 -3.50 -3.06
C ALA A 73 -2.13 -4.61 -3.13
N ASN A 74 -2.06 -5.60 -2.24
CA ASN A 74 -3.03 -6.69 -2.14
C ASN A 74 -4.44 -6.18 -1.85
N VAL A 75 -4.56 -5.26 -0.89
CA VAL A 75 -5.80 -4.58 -0.54
C VAL A 75 -6.41 -3.90 -1.77
N THR A 76 -5.62 -3.06 -2.45
CA THR A 76 -6.07 -2.32 -3.64
C THR A 76 -6.56 -3.28 -4.73
N GLN A 77 -5.81 -4.36 -4.95
CA GLN A 77 -6.16 -5.36 -5.95
C GLN A 77 -7.44 -6.14 -5.59
N THR A 78 -7.65 -6.41 -4.29
CA THR A 78 -8.86 -7.07 -3.78
C THR A 78 -10.09 -6.19 -4.00
N PHE A 79 -10.02 -4.91 -3.60
CA PHE A 79 -11.11 -3.95 -3.84
C PHE A 79 -11.43 -3.79 -5.34
N SER A 80 -10.39 -3.80 -6.18
CA SER A 80 -10.56 -3.61 -7.64
C SER A 80 -11.13 -4.84 -8.36
N ARG A 81 -11.02 -6.04 -7.76
CA ARG A 81 -11.50 -7.31 -8.35
C ARG A 81 -12.88 -7.73 -7.83
N GLU A 82 -13.35 -7.09 -6.76
CA GLU A 82 -14.57 -7.49 -6.10
C GLU A 82 -15.80 -7.19 -6.97
N ARG A 83 -16.75 -8.13 -6.99
CA ARG A 83 -18.02 -7.99 -7.74
C ARG A 83 -19.20 -7.64 -6.84
N THR A 84 -18.97 -7.63 -5.53
CA THR A 84 -19.94 -7.35 -4.48
C THR A 84 -19.64 -6.03 -3.78
N PRO A 85 -20.59 -5.45 -3.02
CA PRO A 85 -20.33 -4.25 -2.23
C PRO A 85 -19.12 -4.42 -1.30
N THR A 86 -18.18 -3.47 -1.36
CA THR A 86 -16.93 -3.49 -0.60
C THR A 86 -16.85 -2.44 0.49
N VAL A 87 -17.83 -1.54 0.57
CA VAL A 87 -17.81 -0.38 1.47
C VAL A 87 -17.61 -0.80 2.93
N TRP A 88 -18.22 -1.91 3.34
CA TRP A 88 -18.08 -2.46 4.70
C TRP A 88 -16.63 -2.87 5.03
N ARG A 89 -15.79 -3.19 4.04
CA ARG A 89 -14.39 -3.57 4.26
C ARG A 89 -13.47 -2.38 4.50
N ILE A 90 -13.90 -1.15 4.19
CA ILE A 90 -13.01 0.02 4.16
C ILE A 90 -12.43 0.33 5.54
N ILE A 91 -13.27 0.44 6.58
CA ILE A 91 -12.83 0.73 7.96
C ILE A 91 -11.88 -0.38 8.47
N PRO A 92 -12.25 -1.68 8.43
CA PRO A 92 -11.34 -2.76 8.84
C PRO A 92 -10.02 -2.77 8.08
N THR A 93 -10.05 -2.47 6.78
CA THR A 93 -8.85 -2.50 5.95
C THR A 93 -7.90 -1.34 6.28
N LEU A 94 -8.44 -0.15 6.52
CA LEU A 94 -7.63 0.99 6.96
C LEU A 94 -6.98 0.72 8.32
N GLU A 95 -7.72 0.17 9.29
CA GLU A 95 -7.15 -0.23 10.58
C GLU A 95 -6.03 -1.27 10.44
N PHE A 96 -6.26 -2.29 9.59
CA PHE A 96 -5.27 -3.31 9.33
C PHE A 96 -3.96 -2.71 8.77
N LEU A 97 -4.06 -1.83 7.77
CA LEU A 97 -2.89 -1.18 7.17
C LEU A 97 -2.18 -0.26 8.15
N ILE A 98 -2.91 0.52 8.95
CA ILE A 98 -2.35 1.37 10.02
C ILE A 98 -1.54 0.51 10.98
N LYS A 99 -2.15 -0.53 11.55
CA LYS A 99 -1.49 -1.42 12.52
C LYS A 99 -0.27 -2.12 11.90
N ARG A 100 -0.37 -2.54 10.64
CA ARG A 100 0.73 -3.22 9.94
C ARG A 100 1.93 -2.30 9.80
N TRP A 101 1.73 -1.06 9.35
CA TRP A 101 2.82 -0.09 9.19
C TRP A 101 3.36 0.42 10.53
N GLU A 102 2.52 0.61 11.55
CA GLU A 102 2.98 0.89 12.92
C GLU A 102 3.89 -0.23 13.44
N THR A 103 3.53 -1.50 13.20
CA THR A 103 4.35 -2.67 13.59
C THR A 103 5.64 -2.78 12.76
N MET A 104 5.64 -2.37 11.50
CA MET A 104 6.86 -2.30 10.68
C MET A 104 7.80 -1.23 11.22
N SER A 105 7.28 -0.04 11.57
CA SER A 105 8.06 1.09 12.09
C SER A 105 8.77 0.83 13.43
N THR A 106 8.36 -0.21 14.18
CA THR A 106 9.03 -0.62 15.42
C THR A 106 10.17 -1.60 15.20
N GLN A 107 10.30 -2.17 14.01
CA GLN A 107 11.31 -3.18 13.70
C GLN A 107 12.56 -2.50 13.11
N PRO A 108 13.77 -2.80 13.63
CA PRO A 108 15.02 -2.15 13.18
C PRO A 108 15.28 -2.28 11.67
N ARG A 109 14.80 -3.37 11.04
CA ARG A 109 14.93 -3.60 9.59
C ARG A 109 14.30 -2.49 8.74
N TYR A 110 13.28 -1.79 9.25
CA TYR A 110 12.58 -0.73 8.52
C TYR A 110 13.02 0.68 8.94
N ASP A 111 14.08 0.81 9.75
CA ASP A 111 14.54 2.11 10.27
C ASP A 111 14.78 3.13 9.15
N GLU A 112 15.39 2.70 8.05
CA GLU A 112 15.66 3.57 6.89
C GLU A 112 14.39 4.11 6.20
N ILE A 113 13.26 3.42 6.32
CA ILE A 113 11.98 3.84 5.74
C ILE A 113 10.95 4.26 6.80
N LYS A 114 11.36 4.36 8.07
CA LYS A 114 10.47 4.62 9.20
C LYS A 114 9.72 5.93 9.08
N GLU A 115 10.37 6.98 8.60
CA GLU A 115 9.73 8.27 8.34
C GLU A 115 8.65 8.14 7.27
N ALA A 116 8.93 7.40 6.19
CA ALA A 116 7.97 7.17 5.12
C ALA A 116 6.77 6.33 5.59
N LEU A 117 7.01 5.29 6.40
CA LEU A 117 5.95 4.51 7.04
C LEU A 117 5.08 5.37 7.96
N SER A 118 5.71 6.24 8.75
CA SER A 118 5.00 7.14 9.67
C SER A 118 4.12 8.14 8.92
N ALA A 119 4.64 8.74 7.85
CA ALA A 119 3.85 9.60 6.96
C ALA A 119 2.70 8.84 6.28
N GLY A 120 2.93 7.58 5.93
CA GLY A 120 1.90 6.67 5.41
C GLY A 120 0.79 6.40 6.43
N VAL A 121 1.15 6.11 7.69
CA VAL A 121 0.21 5.91 8.79
C VAL A 121 -0.64 7.15 9.03
N GLU A 122 -0.05 8.34 9.09
CA GLU A 122 -0.79 9.59 9.27
C GLU A 122 -1.76 9.85 8.10
N SER A 123 -1.34 9.53 6.88
CA SER A 123 -2.21 9.59 5.71
C SER A 123 -3.40 8.63 5.83
N LEU A 124 -3.17 7.38 6.26
CA LEU A 124 -4.23 6.39 6.47
C LEU A 124 -5.19 6.81 7.60
N LYS A 125 -4.67 7.33 8.72
CA LYS A 125 -5.49 7.85 9.84
C LYS A 125 -6.40 8.98 9.39
N LYS A 126 -5.91 9.90 8.55
CA LYS A 126 -6.74 10.95 7.94
C LYS A 126 -7.91 10.36 7.14
N TRP A 127 -7.66 9.33 6.33
CA TRP A 127 -8.71 8.67 5.54
C TRP A 127 -9.67 7.85 6.40
N PHE A 128 -9.17 7.20 7.45
CA PHE A 128 -9.98 6.51 8.44
C PHE A 128 -10.95 7.48 9.12
N HIS A 129 -10.43 8.59 9.64
CA HIS A 129 -11.25 9.63 10.26
C HIS A 129 -12.27 10.23 9.29
N ARG A 130 -11.90 10.40 8.02
CA ARG A 130 -12.83 10.84 6.97
C ARG A 130 -13.94 9.80 6.74
N ALA A 131 -13.63 8.51 6.72
CA ALA A 131 -14.63 7.46 6.56
C ALA A 131 -15.65 7.47 7.72
N GLU A 132 -15.19 7.71 8.94
CA GLU A 132 -16.07 7.82 10.12
C GLU A 132 -16.94 9.09 10.13
N THR A 133 -16.41 10.21 9.65
CA THR A 133 -17.08 11.54 9.77
C THR A 133 -17.90 11.94 8.57
N SER A 134 -17.61 11.43 7.37
CA SER A 134 -18.21 11.92 6.13
C SER A 134 -19.57 11.31 5.79
N SER A 135 -19.86 10.09 6.27
CA SER A 135 -21.12 9.41 5.98
C SER A 135 -21.36 8.25 6.93
N ASP A 136 -22.60 8.11 7.40
CA ASP A 136 -23.05 6.93 8.14
C ASP A 136 -23.05 5.66 7.27
N ALA A 137 -22.90 5.77 5.94
CA ALA A 137 -22.92 4.64 5.01
C ALA A 137 -21.88 3.56 5.35
N TYR A 138 -20.68 3.94 5.79
CA TYR A 138 -19.65 2.98 6.19
C TYR A 138 -20.08 2.16 7.41
N PHE A 139 -20.64 2.83 8.41
CA PHE A 139 -21.18 2.19 9.61
C PHE A 139 -22.37 1.29 9.27
N ILE A 140 -23.34 1.81 8.49
CA ILE A 140 -24.52 1.09 8.05
C ILE A 140 -24.12 -0.17 7.29
N CYS A 141 -23.23 -0.07 6.29
CA CYS A 141 -22.79 -1.23 5.52
C CYS A 141 -22.09 -2.30 6.38
N LEU A 142 -21.34 -1.90 7.41
CA LEU A 142 -20.70 -2.82 8.35
C LEU A 142 -21.74 -3.53 9.24
N VAL A 143 -22.73 -2.81 9.76
CA VAL A 143 -23.80 -3.40 10.59
C VAL A 143 -24.71 -4.32 9.77
N LEU A 144 -24.95 -3.99 8.50
CA LEU A 144 -25.77 -4.79 7.60
C LEU A 144 -25.04 -6.03 7.06
N ASP A 145 -23.71 -6.11 7.16
CA ASP A 145 -22.98 -7.31 6.75
C ASP A 145 -23.31 -8.47 7.71
N PRO A 146 -23.90 -9.58 7.21
CA PRO A 146 -24.37 -10.66 8.07
C PRO A 146 -23.23 -11.41 8.79
N ASN A 147 -21.99 -11.29 8.32
CA ASN A 147 -20.82 -11.95 8.93
C ASN A 147 -20.25 -11.15 10.10
N ILE A 148 -20.40 -9.82 10.09
CA ILE A 148 -19.81 -8.93 11.10
C ILE A 148 -20.87 -8.33 12.02
N LYS A 149 -21.98 -7.84 11.46
CA LYS A 149 -23.04 -7.12 12.15
C LYS A 149 -22.47 -6.00 13.02
N ASP A 150 -22.97 -5.87 14.24
CA ASP A 150 -22.52 -4.86 15.19
C ASP A 150 -21.36 -5.30 16.10
N VAL A 151 -20.87 -6.54 15.92
CA VAL A 151 -19.83 -7.15 16.77
C VAL A 151 -18.53 -6.35 16.67
N TYR A 152 -18.18 -5.90 15.47
CA TYR A 152 -17.00 -5.06 15.24
C TYR A 152 -17.04 -3.81 16.10
N PHE A 153 -18.13 -3.04 16.03
CA PHE A 153 -18.27 -1.78 16.75
C PHE A 153 -18.35 -1.98 18.27
N LYS A 154 -19.05 -3.01 18.74
CA LYS A 154 -19.07 -3.33 20.18
C LYS A 154 -17.67 -3.60 20.75
N SER A 155 -16.77 -4.15 19.93
CA SER A 155 -15.41 -4.47 20.35
C SER A 155 -14.40 -3.32 20.18
N ARG A 156 -14.62 -2.40 19.23
CA ARG A 156 -13.65 -1.38 18.83
C ARG A 156 -14.04 0.05 19.17
N TRP A 157 -15.32 0.36 19.26
CA TRP A 157 -15.81 1.72 19.47
C TRP A 157 -16.14 1.99 20.94
N SER A 158 -16.08 3.25 21.33
CA SER A 158 -16.62 3.68 22.62
C SER A 158 -18.14 3.46 22.67
N LYS A 159 -18.69 3.31 23.88
CA LYS A 159 -20.14 3.11 24.07
C LYS A 159 -20.94 4.28 23.50
N GLU A 160 -20.41 5.50 23.55
CA GLU A 160 -21.01 6.72 23.04
C GLU A 160 -21.02 6.73 21.51
N GLN A 161 -19.91 6.35 20.87
CA GLN A 161 -19.81 6.25 19.41
C GLN A 161 -20.77 5.20 18.86
N TYR A 162 -20.83 4.03 19.52
CA TYR A 162 -21.74 2.95 19.14
C TYR A 162 -23.22 3.37 19.26
N LYS A 163 -23.62 3.98 20.38
CA LYS A 163 -24.99 4.48 20.57
C LYS A 163 -25.39 5.53 19.52
N LYS A 164 -24.47 6.43 19.16
CA LYS A 164 -24.70 7.42 18.10
C LYS A 164 -24.95 6.73 16.75
N GLY A 165 -24.13 5.73 16.40
CA GLY A 165 -24.29 4.96 15.16
C GLY A 165 -25.61 4.20 15.10
N ILE A 166 -25.98 3.49 16.16
CA ILE A 166 -27.27 2.76 16.23
C ILE A 166 -28.47 3.72 16.09
N LYS A 167 -28.44 4.88 16.75
CA LYS A 167 -29.50 5.89 16.60
C LYS A 167 -29.64 6.40 15.16
N GLY A 168 -28.57 6.36 14.37
CA GLY A 168 -28.59 6.69 12.94
C GLY A 168 -29.30 5.63 12.08
N LEU A 169 -29.37 4.38 12.54
CA LEU A 169 -30.08 3.28 11.87
C LEU A 169 -31.59 3.28 12.11
N GLU A 170 -32.05 3.94 13.17
CA GLU A 170 -33.46 3.97 13.58
C GLU A 170 -34.30 5.06 12.87
N LYS A 171 -33.70 5.81 11.94
CA LYS A 171 -34.36 6.85 11.13
C LYS A 171 -34.79 6.30 9.78
#